data_AF-A0A4V2SD61-F1
#
_entry.id   AF-A0A4V2SD61-F1
#
_cell.length_a   1.000
_cell.length_b   1.000
_cell.length_c   1.000
_cell.angle_alpha   90.00
_cell.angle_beta   90.00
_cell.angle_gamma   90.00
#
_symmetry.space_group_name_H-M   'P 1'
#
loop_
_entity.id
_entity.type
_entity.pdbx_description
1 polymer ?
#
loop_
_entity_poly.entity_id
_entity_poly.type
_entity_poly.pdbx_seq_one_letter_code
_entity_poly.pdbx_strand_id
1 'polypeptide(L)'
;MPAPSAPEPGEHVVYVPALTAAKALLSNAMIEAGWRKADLARALDCHAPQVERLLDVNHHSKLDQIERALAALGRRLVVDVQRAA
;
A
#
# COMPACT_ATOMS: atom_id res chain seq x y z
N MET A 1 -2.38 0.98 9.30
CA MET A 1 -2.09 2.43 9.34
C MET A 1 -3.40 3.19 9.35
N PRO A 2 -3.63 4.07 10.35
CA PRO A 2 -4.83 4.90 10.38
C PRO A 2 -4.86 5.88 9.21
N ALA A 3 -6.06 6.35 8.85
CA ALA A 3 -6.22 7.46 7.93
C ALA A 3 -5.74 8.77 8.60
N PRO A 4 -5.23 9.74 7.81
CA PRO A 4 -4.88 11.05 8.35
C PRO A 4 -6.13 11.79 8.85
N SER A 5 -5.97 12.66 9.84
CA SER A 5 -6.97 13.65 10.21
C SER A 5 -7.06 14.76 9.16
N ALA A 6 -8.13 15.55 9.22
CA ALA A 6 -8.19 16.80 8.47
C ALA A 6 -7.13 17.77 9.02
N PRO A 7 -6.43 18.53 8.16
CA PRO A 7 -5.43 19.50 8.60
C PRO A 7 -6.09 20.71 9.26
N GLU A 8 -5.48 21.20 10.35
CA GLU A 8 -5.93 22.37 11.10
C GLU A 8 -5.05 23.62 10.83
N PRO A 9 -5.57 24.85 11.09
CA PRO A 9 -4.78 26.07 10.90
C PRO A 9 -3.49 26.06 11.73
N GLY A 10 -2.35 26.28 11.07
CA GLY A 10 -1.03 26.30 11.70
C GLY A 10 -0.30 24.96 11.70
N GLU A 11 -0.94 23.87 11.26
CA GLU A 11 -0.29 22.57 11.12
C GLU A 11 0.57 22.48 9.86
N HIS A 12 1.64 21.68 9.94
CA HIS A 12 2.47 21.35 8.79
C HIS A 12 2.04 20.00 8.20
N VAL A 13 1.47 20.05 6.99
CA VAL A 13 1.04 18.85 6.27
C VAL A 13 2.23 18.20 5.56
N VAL A 14 2.45 16.91 5.83
CA VAL A 14 3.50 16.12 5.17
C VAL A 14 2.86 15.19 4.15
N TYR A 15 3.26 15.35 2.89
CA TYR A 15 2.86 14.45 1.81
C TYR A 15 3.75 13.20 1.80
N VAL A 16 3.11 12.04 1.84
CA VAL A 16 3.79 10.75 1.72
C VAL A 16 3.94 10.40 0.24
N PRO A 17 5.12 9.93 -0.22
CA PRO A 17 5.29 9.48 -1.60
C PRO A 17 4.25 8.43 -1.99
N ALA A 18 3.72 8.52 -3.21
CA ALA A 18 2.61 7.69 -3.68
C ALA A 18 2.85 6.19 -3.52
N LEU A 19 4.07 5.71 -3.81
CA LEU A 19 4.42 4.30 -3.66
C LEU A 19 4.40 3.86 -2.19
N THR A 20 4.87 4.70 -1.27
CA THR A 20 4.84 4.42 0.18
C THR A 20 3.39 4.36 0.68
N ALA A 21 2.55 5.30 0.23
CA ALA A 21 1.12 5.27 0.54
C ALA A 21 0.44 4.00 0.00
N ALA A 22 0.75 3.59 -1.23
CA ALA A 22 0.21 2.36 -1.82
C ALA A 22 0.59 1.10 -1.03
N LYS A 23 1.82 1.01 -0.51
CA LYS A 23 2.25 -0.09 0.39
C LYS A 23 1.50 -0.10 1.71
N ALA A 24 1.27 1.07 2.30
CA ALA A 24 0.48 1.18 3.52
C ALA A 24 -0.98 0.77 3.30
N LEU A 25 -1.57 1.12 2.16
CA LEU A 25 -2.91 0.69 1.77
C LEU A 25 -2.98 -0.82 1.53
N LEU A 26 -1.97 -1.43 0.92
CA LEU A 26 -1.87 -2.90 0.79
C LEU A 26 -1.85 -3.57 2.18
N SER A 27 -1.05 -3.04 3.11
CA SER A 27 -0.98 -3.53 4.49
C SER A 27 -2.35 -3.43 5.19
N ASN A 28 -3.06 -2.31 5.03
CA ASN A 28 -4.42 -2.15 5.56
C ASN A 28 -5.39 -3.18 4.97
N ALA A 29 -5.37 -3.36 3.65
CA ALA A 29 -6.23 -4.33 2.98
C ALA A 29 -5.97 -5.78 3.45
N MET A 30 -4.71 -6.14 3.71
CA MET A 30 -4.37 -7.43 4.30
C MET A 30 -4.92 -7.59 5.72
N ILE A 31 -4.82 -6.55 6.55
CA ILE A 31 -5.36 -6.55 7.92
C ILE A 31 -6.89 -6.70 7.89
N GLU A 32 -7.58 -5.93 7.04
CA GLU A 32 -9.03 -6.00 6.85
C GLU A 32 -9.50 -7.40 6.41
N ALA A 33 -8.73 -8.04 5.51
CA ALA A 33 -9.01 -9.39 5.04
C ALA A 33 -8.59 -10.50 6.03
N GLY A 34 -7.85 -10.16 7.09
CA GLY A 34 -7.24 -11.14 8.00
C GLY A 34 -6.11 -11.97 7.37
N TRP A 35 -5.53 -11.52 6.26
CA TRP A 35 -4.51 -12.25 5.52
C TRP A 35 -3.13 -12.12 6.14
N ARG A 36 -2.42 -13.25 6.26
CA ARG A 36 -0.99 -13.28 6.57
C ARG A 36 -0.18 -13.15 5.28
N LYS A 37 1.12 -12.87 5.41
CA LYS A 37 2.05 -12.79 4.27
C LYS A 37 2.05 -14.09 3.43
N ALA A 38 1.91 -15.24 4.08
CA ALA A 38 1.82 -16.54 3.41
C ALA A 38 0.56 -16.67 2.53
N ASP A 39 -0.54 -16.03 2.91
CA ASP A 39 -1.78 -16.05 2.13
C ASP A 39 -1.65 -15.19 0.88
N LEU A 40 -1.06 -14.00 1.01
CA LEU A 40 -0.74 -13.17 -0.14
C LEU A 40 0.27 -13.86 -1.08
N ALA A 41 1.29 -14.53 -0.53
CA ALA A 41 2.25 -15.29 -1.33
C ALA A 41 1.56 -16.40 -2.14
N ARG A 42 0.63 -17.14 -1.51
CA ARG A 42 -0.16 -18.18 -2.16
C ARG A 42 -1.09 -17.61 -3.24
N ALA A 43 -1.78 -16.51 -2.95
CA ALA A 43 -2.68 -15.87 -3.90
C ALA A 43 -1.94 -15.30 -5.12
N LEU A 44 -0.70 -14.85 -4.93
CA LEU A 44 0.15 -14.32 -6.00
C LEU A 44 1.02 -15.39 -6.68
N ASP A 45 0.96 -16.64 -6.24
CA ASP A 45 1.84 -17.73 -6.67
C ASP A 45 3.31 -17.28 -6.69
N CYS A 46 3.77 -16.76 -5.56
CA CYS A 46 5.09 -16.14 -5.44
C CYS A 46 5.81 -16.53 -4.14
N HIS A 47 7.10 -16.26 -4.07
CA HIS A 47 7.90 -16.61 -2.89
C HIS A 47 7.82 -15.52 -1.80
N ALA A 48 7.98 -15.93 -0.54
CA ALA A 48 7.91 -15.04 0.62
C ALA A 48 8.77 -13.75 0.51
N PRO A 49 10.01 -13.78 -0.03
CA PRO A 49 10.80 -12.55 -0.19
C PRO A 49 10.20 -11.53 -1.17
N GLN A 50 9.33 -11.95 -2.09
CA GLN A 50 8.62 -11.00 -2.95
C GLN A 50 7.53 -10.27 -2.16
N VAL A 51 6.79 -10.98 -1.30
CA VAL A 51 5.78 -10.37 -0.42
C VAL A 51 6.41 -9.42 0.59
N GLU A 52 7.54 -9.81 1.19
CA GLU A 52 8.27 -8.93 2.13
C GLU A 52 8.62 -7.58 1.49
N ARG A 53 9.12 -7.61 0.24
CA ARG A 53 9.44 -6.40 -0.53
C ARG A 53 8.23 -5.51 -0.82
N LEU A 54 7.05 -6.10 -1.01
CA LEU A 54 5.81 -5.34 -1.22
C LEU A 54 5.35 -4.62 0.05
N LEU A 55 5.70 -5.13 1.23
CA LEU A 55 5.32 -4.57 2.52
C LEU A 55 6.41 -3.68 3.16
N ASP A 56 7.66 -3.80 2.69
CA ASP A 56 8.78 -2.97 3.13
C ASP A 56 8.76 -1.60 2.44
N VAL A 57 8.48 -0.53 3.20
CA VAL A 57 8.45 0.86 2.70
C VAL A 57 9.80 1.36 2.19
N ASN A 58 10.92 0.77 2.63
CA ASN A 58 12.26 1.14 2.21
C ASN A 58 12.71 0.42 0.94
N HIS A 59 11.98 -0.64 0.54
CA HIS A 59 12.28 -1.36 -0.68
C HIS A 59 11.60 -0.72 -1.89
N HIS A 60 12.32 -0.56 -2.99
CA HIS A 60 11.68 -0.12 -4.23
C HIS A 60 10.84 -1.26 -4.83
N SER A 61 9.54 -1.04 -4.99
CA SER A 61 8.63 -1.96 -5.67
C SER A 61 8.04 -1.28 -6.89
N LYS A 62 7.79 -2.07 -7.93
CA LYS A 62 7.06 -1.57 -9.09
C LYS A 62 5.57 -1.46 -8.76
N LEU A 63 4.89 -0.45 -9.31
CA LEU A 63 3.48 -0.17 -9.02
C LEU A 63 2.55 -1.31 -9.48
N ASP A 64 2.87 -1.95 -10.60
CA ASP A 64 2.16 -3.13 -11.15
C ASP A 64 2.11 -4.30 -10.15
N GLN A 65 3.16 -4.52 -9.36
CA GLN A 65 3.20 -5.56 -8.35
C GLN A 65 2.27 -5.23 -7.17
N ILE A 66 2.19 -3.95 -6.78
CA ILE A 66 1.29 -3.50 -5.73
C ILE A 66 -0.17 -3.58 -6.21
N GLU A 67 -0.44 -3.17 -7.45
CA GLU A 67 -1.75 -3.27 -8.07
C GLU A 67 -2.22 -4.74 -8.13
N ARG A 68 -1.36 -5.66 -8.56
CA ARG A 68 -1.67 -7.10 -8.58
C ARG A 68 -1.95 -7.66 -7.18
N ALA A 69 -1.19 -7.24 -6.17
CA ALA A 69 -1.40 -7.63 -4.78
C ALA A 69 -2.74 -7.12 -4.22
N LEU A 70 -3.08 -5.86 -4.50
CA LEU A 70 -4.37 -5.27 -4.15
C LEU A 70 -5.52 -6.00 -4.87
N ALA A 71 -5.36 -6.34 -6.15
CA ALA A 71 -6.36 -7.07 -6.93
C ALA A 71 -6.64 -8.47 -6.34
N ALA A 72 -5.61 -9.17 -5.85
CA ALA A 72 -5.78 -10.44 -5.14
C ALA A 72 -6.62 -10.31 -3.85
N LEU A 73 -6.65 -9.13 -3.24
CA LEU A 73 -7.47 -8.78 -2.08
C LEU A 73 -8.82 -8.15 -2.46
N GLY A 74 -9.20 -8.17 -3.75
CA GLY A 74 -10.44 -7.56 -4.24
C GLY A 74 -10.43 -6.03 -4.14
N ARG A 75 -9.26 -5.40 -4.14
CA ARG A 75 -9.09 -3.94 -4.17
C ARG A 75 -8.58 -3.49 -5.53
N ARG A 76 -8.95 -2.28 -5.93
CA ARG A 76 -8.47 -1.63 -7.16
C ARG A 76 -7.61 -0.43 -6.78
N LEU A 77 -6.40 -0.35 -7.33
CA LEU A 77 -5.58 0.85 -7.23
C LEU A 77 -6.12 1.88 -8.23
N VAL A 78 -6.29 3.13 -7.77
CA VAL A 78 -6.71 4.26 -8.60
C VAL A 78 -5.67 5.35 -8.46
N VAL A 79 -5.31 5.99 -9.57
CA VAL A 79 -4.38 7.11 -9.63
C VAL A 79 -5.16 8.39 -9.81
N ASP A 80 -4.81 9.39 -8.99
CA ASP A 80 -5.30 10.76 -9.08
C ASP A 80 -4.13 11.73 -8.99
N VAL A 81 -4.29 12.94 -9.52
CA VAL A 81 -3.27 13.99 -9.52
C VAL A 81 -3.81 15.20 -8.77
N GLN A 82 -3.13 15.57 -7.69
CA GLN A 82 -3.48 16.72 -6.88
C GLN A 82 -2.48 17.85 -7.11
N ARG A 83 -2.90 19.09 -6.83
CA ARG A 83 -1.96 20.23 -6.86
C ARG A 83 -0.91 20.02 -5.78
N ALA A 84 0.35 20.02 -6.19
CA ALA A 84 1.45 20.15 -5.24
C ALA A 84 1.39 21.56 -4.62
N ALA A 85 1.66 21.63 -3.31
CA ALA A 85 1.77 22.89 -2.57
C ALA A 85 2.92 23.75 -3.10
#